data_AF-A0A3B0UMX7-F1
#
_entry.id   AF-A0A3B0UMX7-F1
#
_cell.length_a   1.000
_cell.length_b   1.000
_cell.length_c   1.000
_cell.angle_alpha   90.00
_cell.angle_beta   90.00
_cell.angle_gamma   90.00
#
_symmetry.space_group_name_H-M   'P 1'
#
loop_
_entity.id
_entity.type
_entity.pdbx_description
1 polymer ?
#
loop_
_entity_poly.entity_id
_entity_poly.type
_entity_poly.pdbx_seq_one_letter_code
_entity_poly.pdbx_strand_id
1 'polypeptide(L)'
;MKYLHKIVLIFLAFSLLPLTIPRPTPTFASNCGVTTVGFTPLNDLGTGSHLGSQGGLYPNGSNEKPAAHAQAGLDIAQNIQPLNGTGQVDEMNGRIILLSIGMSNASQEFLAFMSLDDPLRAGSVEIINGAQGGKSSEFVSDPNDEFWTVLDQRLATNGVTAQQVQVLWIKEVRAKVQPDEVFPQDALILQNQLRDIVQIAQANFPNLKIAYLSSRIYAGYASTDLSPEPEAYQSGFAVKWLIEAQIDGDP
;
A
#
# COMPACT_ATOMS: atom_id res chain seq x y z
N MET A 1 24.69 46.00 56.68
CA MET A 1 23.40 45.74 56.01
C MET A 1 23.07 44.27 56.22
N LYS A 2 21.93 44.00 56.87
CA LYS A 2 21.54 42.68 57.37
C LYS A 2 20.85 41.87 56.26
N TYR A 3 21.24 40.61 56.13
CA TYR A 3 20.59 39.60 55.29
C TYR A 3 19.14 39.38 55.73
N LEU A 4 18.19 39.42 54.79
CA LEU A 4 16.81 39.01 54.99
C LEU A 4 16.50 37.85 54.04
N HIS A 5 16.45 36.64 54.59
CA HIS A 5 16.03 35.43 53.89
C HIS A 5 14.53 35.51 53.56
N LYS A 6 14.18 35.43 52.28
CA LYS A 6 12.79 35.14 51.85
C LYS A 6 12.64 33.62 51.76
N ILE A 7 11.87 33.05 52.68
CA ILE A 7 11.39 31.67 52.60
C ILE A 7 10.16 31.68 51.70
N VAL A 8 10.22 31.00 50.56
CA VAL A 8 9.06 30.69 49.71
C VAL A 8 8.64 29.26 50.03
N LEU A 9 7.51 29.10 50.71
CA LEU A 9 6.86 27.80 50.88
C LEU A 9 6.16 27.42 49.58
N ILE A 10 6.64 26.38 48.91
CA ILE A 10 5.94 25.73 47.79
C ILE A 10 5.02 24.67 48.39
N PHE A 11 3.70 24.90 48.33
CA PHE A 11 2.72 23.86 48.60
C PHE A 11 2.60 22.95 47.37
N LEU A 12 3.07 21.69 47.49
CA LEU A 12 2.73 20.64 46.53
C LEU A 12 1.30 20.15 46.82
N ALA A 13 0.35 20.54 45.98
CA ALA A 13 -0.96 19.91 45.94
C ALA A 13 -0.87 18.61 45.12
N PHE A 14 -0.92 17.47 45.79
CA PHE A 14 -1.11 16.17 45.12
C PHE A 14 -2.58 16.06 44.67
N SER A 15 -2.85 16.29 43.40
CA SER A 15 -4.14 15.96 42.78
C SER A 15 -4.18 14.46 42.50
N LEU A 16 -4.98 13.73 43.28
CA LEU A 16 -5.38 12.36 42.97
C LEU A 16 -6.30 12.39 41.75
N LEU A 17 -5.72 12.27 40.55
CA LEU A 17 -6.47 11.96 39.33
C LEU A 17 -6.86 10.47 39.38
N PRO A 18 -8.16 10.12 39.36
CA PRO A 18 -8.56 8.72 39.27
C PRO A 18 -8.08 8.14 37.93
N LEU A 19 -7.24 7.11 38.02
CA LEU A 19 -6.83 6.31 36.86
C LEU A 19 -8.07 5.55 36.36
N THR A 20 -8.77 6.11 35.38
CA THR A 20 -9.82 5.38 34.66
C THR A 20 -9.14 4.38 33.74
N ILE A 21 -9.14 3.10 34.12
CA ILE A 21 -8.74 2.03 33.22
C ILE A 21 -9.78 2.00 32.10
N PRO A 22 -9.43 2.29 30.83
CA PRO A 22 -10.38 2.17 29.74
C PRO A 22 -10.85 0.72 29.67
N ARG A 23 -12.17 0.50 29.79
CA ARG A 23 -12.76 -0.82 29.54
C ARG A 23 -12.46 -1.19 28.09
N PRO A 24 -11.92 -2.38 27.81
CA PRO A 24 -11.79 -2.85 26.44
C PRO A 24 -13.19 -2.85 25.81
N THR A 25 -13.33 -2.13 24.70
CA THR A 25 -14.51 -2.22 23.85
C THR A 25 -14.71 -3.68 23.46
N PRO A 26 -15.92 -4.24 23.58
CA PRO A 26 -16.16 -5.62 23.15
C PRO A 26 -15.84 -5.73 21.65
N THR A 27 -14.79 -6.47 21.33
CA THR A 27 -14.47 -6.88 19.97
C THR A 27 -15.42 -8.00 19.61
N PHE A 28 -16.40 -7.71 18.77
CA PHE A 28 -17.21 -8.76 18.17
C PHE A 28 -16.32 -9.55 17.20
N ALA A 29 -16.35 -10.89 17.31
CA ALA A 29 -15.69 -11.74 16.32
C ALA A 29 -16.27 -11.44 14.93
N SER A 30 -15.41 -11.37 13.90
CA SER A 30 -15.87 -11.23 12.52
C SER A 30 -16.81 -12.39 12.16
N ASN A 31 -17.87 -12.09 11.42
CA ASN A 31 -18.79 -13.11 10.93
C ASN A 31 -18.15 -13.90 9.79
N CYS A 32 -17.44 -14.98 10.13
CA CYS A 32 -16.80 -15.86 9.14
C CYS A 32 -17.79 -16.69 8.29
N GLY A 33 -19.11 -16.54 8.48
CA GLY A 33 -20.13 -17.26 7.72
C GLY A 33 -20.45 -16.62 6.35
N VAL A 34 -20.07 -15.36 6.12
CA VAL A 34 -20.31 -14.65 4.85
C VAL A 34 -19.09 -14.81 3.95
N THR A 35 -18.95 -15.96 3.31
CA THR A 35 -17.78 -16.28 2.49
C THR A 35 -17.81 -15.68 1.08
N THR A 36 -18.94 -15.07 0.69
CA THR A 36 -19.12 -14.41 -0.61
C THR A 36 -20.26 -13.38 -0.54
N VAL A 37 -20.18 -12.36 -1.39
CA VAL A 37 -21.28 -11.41 -1.68
C VAL A 37 -21.95 -11.68 -3.03
N GLY A 38 -21.65 -12.81 -3.67
CA GLY A 38 -22.26 -13.22 -4.95
C GLY A 38 -21.61 -12.63 -6.20
N PHE A 39 -20.49 -11.90 -6.07
CA PHE A 39 -19.70 -11.48 -7.22
C PHE A 39 -18.75 -12.59 -7.66
N THR A 40 -18.76 -12.89 -8.96
CA THR A 40 -17.76 -13.77 -9.59
C THR A 40 -16.39 -13.09 -9.55
N PRO A 41 -15.32 -13.74 -9.05
CA PRO A 41 -13.98 -13.16 -9.06
C PRO A 41 -13.57 -12.65 -10.44
N LEU A 42 -12.77 -11.57 -10.48
CA LEU A 42 -12.41 -10.92 -11.75
C LEU A 42 -11.70 -11.87 -12.72
N ASN A 43 -10.81 -12.72 -12.21
CA ASN A 43 -10.14 -13.75 -12.99
C ASN A 43 -11.11 -14.84 -13.49
N ASP A 44 -12.18 -15.14 -12.74
CA ASP A 44 -13.19 -16.12 -13.15
C ASP A 44 -14.22 -15.53 -14.11
N LEU A 45 -14.43 -14.21 -14.10
CA LEU A 45 -15.26 -13.53 -15.10
C LEU A 45 -14.69 -13.70 -16.52
N GLY A 46 -13.36 -13.63 -16.67
CA GLY A 46 -12.69 -13.72 -17.95
C GLY A 46 -13.30 -12.77 -18.99
N THR A 47 -13.80 -13.31 -20.11
CA THR A 47 -14.47 -12.54 -21.17
C THR A 47 -15.88 -12.05 -20.82
N GLY A 48 -16.43 -12.45 -19.68
CA GLY A 48 -17.69 -11.95 -19.13
C GLY A 48 -17.57 -10.52 -18.60
N SER A 49 -18.64 -9.99 -18.01
CA SER A 49 -18.69 -8.59 -17.56
C SER A 49 -19.39 -8.39 -16.22
N HIS A 50 -18.90 -7.42 -15.45
CA HIS A 50 -19.60 -6.82 -14.31
C HIS A 50 -20.10 -5.43 -14.71
N LEU A 51 -21.41 -5.21 -14.70
CA LEU A 51 -22.04 -3.92 -15.04
C LEU A 51 -21.51 -3.30 -16.35
N GLY A 52 -21.28 -4.13 -17.38
CA GLY A 52 -20.78 -3.70 -18.69
C GLY A 52 -19.26 -3.64 -18.82
N SER A 53 -18.51 -3.77 -17.73
CA SER A 53 -17.04 -3.80 -17.73
C SER A 53 -16.52 -5.23 -17.80
N GLN A 54 -15.65 -5.52 -18.78
CA GLN A 54 -15.07 -6.85 -19.00
C GLN A 54 -14.18 -7.29 -17.83
N GLY A 55 -14.27 -8.57 -17.45
CA GLY A 55 -13.40 -9.20 -16.45
C GLY A 55 -12.00 -9.57 -16.97
N GLY A 56 -11.37 -10.54 -16.33
CA GLY A 56 -9.98 -10.93 -16.56
C GLY A 56 -8.97 -9.99 -15.88
N LEU A 57 -7.75 -10.46 -15.66
CA LEU A 57 -6.67 -9.65 -15.06
C LEU A 57 -5.95 -8.75 -16.08
N TYR A 58 -6.10 -9.04 -17.38
CA TYR A 58 -5.41 -8.41 -18.50
C TYR A 58 -6.38 -8.17 -19.67
N PRO A 59 -5.96 -7.45 -20.74
CA PRO A 59 -6.78 -7.19 -21.91
C PRO A 59 -7.49 -8.42 -22.48
N ASN A 60 -8.68 -8.19 -23.04
CA ASN A 60 -9.53 -9.19 -23.69
C ASN A 60 -10.07 -10.29 -22.76
N GLY A 61 -10.16 -10.02 -21.45
CA GLY A 61 -10.67 -11.00 -20.49
C GLY A 61 -9.69 -12.13 -20.17
N SER A 62 -8.39 -11.90 -20.42
CA SER A 62 -7.32 -12.87 -20.15
C SER A 62 -6.86 -12.80 -18.69
N ASN A 63 -6.42 -13.94 -18.16
CA ASN A 63 -5.62 -13.98 -16.91
C ASN A 63 -4.13 -14.18 -17.19
N GLU A 64 -3.77 -14.42 -18.45
CA GLU A 64 -2.39 -14.49 -18.90
C GLU A 64 -1.92 -13.08 -19.25
N LYS A 65 -0.75 -12.73 -18.71
CA LYS A 65 -0.06 -11.49 -19.03
C LYS A 65 0.29 -11.46 -20.52
N PRO A 66 0.03 -10.36 -21.26
CA PRO A 66 0.42 -10.26 -22.66
C PRO A 66 1.93 -10.49 -22.84
N ALA A 67 2.31 -11.28 -23.85
CA ALA A 67 3.68 -11.76 -24.02
C ALA A 67 4.72 -10.61 -24.09
N ALA A 68 4.41 -9.53 -24.80
CA ALA A 68 5.29 -8.36 -24.88
C ALA A 68 5.48 -7.68 -23.50
N HIS A 69 4.41 -7.54 -22.72
CA HIS A 69 4.48 -6.97 -21.38
C HIS A 69 5.22 -7.91 -20.40
N ALA A 70 5.01 -9.22 -20.52
CA ALA A 70 5.76 -10.22 -19.75
C ALA A 70 7.25 -10.17 -20.04
N GLN A 71 7.64 -10.13 -21.33
CA GLN A 71 9.04 -10.04 -21.74
C GLN A 71 9.68 -8.73 -21.27
N ALA A 72 9.01 -7.59 -21.44
CA ALA A 72 9.51 -6.31 -20.95
C ALA A 72 9.77 -6.33 -19.44
N GLY A 73 8.86 -6.91 -18.65
CA GLY A 73 9.05 -7.08 -17.21
C GLY A 73 10.24 -7.99 -16.86
N LEU A 74 10.47 -9.06 -17.62
CA LEU A 74 11.64 -9.94 -17.45
C LEU A 74 12.95 -9.22 -17.79
N ASP A 75 12.97 -8.46 -18.89
CA ASP A 75 14.14 -7.69 -19.31
C ASP A 75 14.49 -6.61 -18.26
N ILE A 76 13.48 -5.94 -17.70
CA ILE A 76 13.67 -5.01 -16.58
C ILE A 76 14.19 -5.74 -15.34
N ALA A 77 13.61 -6.88 -14.99
CA ALA A 77 14.01 -7.65 -13.80
C ALA A 77 15.47 -8.11 -13.86
N GLN A 78 15.98 -8.46 -15.05
CA GLN A 78 17.38 -8.82 -15.26
C GLN A 78 18.36 -7.66 -14.99
N ASN A 79 17.88 -6.42 -14.97
CA ASN A 79 18.68 -5.22 -14.68
C ASN A 79 18.59 -4.76 -13.22
N ILE A 80 17.84 -5.48 -12.36
CA ILE A 80 17.80 -5.20 -10.92
C ILE A 80 19.10 -5.72 -10.29
N GLN A 81 19.83 -4.83 -9.62
CA GLN A 81 21.14 -5.15 -9.04
C GLN A 81 21.31 -4.48 -7.67
N PRO A 82 22.15 -5.01 -6.78
CA PRO A 82 22.38 -4.36 -5.50
C PRO A 82 23.00 -2.97 -5.67
N LEU A 83 22.38 -1.95 -5.05
CA LEU A 83 22.82 -0.55 -5.11
C LEU A 83 23.32 -0.09 -3.75
N ASN A 84 24.35 0.75 -3.70
CA ASN A 84 24.78 1.45 -2.49
C ASN A 84 23.86 2.65 -2.18
N GLY A 85 24.11 3.35 -1.07
CA GLY A 85 23.28 4.48 -0.63
C GLY A 85 23.22 5.68 -1.59
N THR A 86 24.12 5.77 -2.58
CA THR A 86 24.08 6.82 -3.63
C THR A 86 23.42 6.34 -4.93
N GLY A 87 22.95 5.08 -4.97
CA GLY A 87 22.30 4.50 -6.14
C GLY A 87 23.25 3.91 -7.18
N GLN A 88 24.52 3.73 -6.85
CA GLN A 88 25.50 3.07 -7.73
C GLN A 88 25.54 1.57 -7.43
N VAL A 89 25.79 0.75 -8.45
CA VAL A 89 25.94 -0.70 -8.29
C VAL A 89 27.07 -1.02 -7.32
N ASP A 90 26.79 -1.89 -6.35
CA ASP A 90 27.74 -2.41 -5.38
C ASP A 90 27.40 -3.87 -5.09
N GLU A 91 28.08 -4.79 -5.78
CA GLU A 91 27.81 -6.23 -5.69
C GLU A 91 28.13 -6.83 -4.32
N MET A 92 28.94 -6.14 -3.49
CA MET A 92 29.41 -6.67 -2.21
C MET A 92 28.59 -6.19 -1.03
N ASN A 93 28.24 -4.89 -1.00
CA ASN A 93 27.55 -4.25 0.13
C ASN A 93 26.25 -3.54 -0.28
N GLY A 94 25.91 -3.54 -1.57
CA GLY A 94 24.69 -2.96 -2.07
C GLY A 94 23.45 -3.74 -1.66
N ARG A 95 22.29 -3.11 -1.83
CA ARG A 95 20.98 -3.66 -1.52
C ARG A 95 19.98 -3.44 -2.64
N ILE A 96 19.03 -4.35 -2.75
CA ILE A 96 17.84 -4.26 -3.59
C ILE A 96 16.67 -4.08 -2.64
N ILE A 97 16.05 -2.90 -2.62
CA ILE A 97 14.91 -2.65 -1.72
C ILE A 97 13.60 -2.97 -2.44
N LEU A 98 12.85 -3.90 -1.85
CA LEU A 98 11.42 -4.14 -2.11
C LEU A 98 10.60 -3.41 -1.03
N LEU A 99 9.82 -2.42 -1.45
CA LEU A 99 9.07 -1.54 -0.56
C LEU A 99 7.56 -1.67 -0.77
N SER A 100 6.77 -1.77 0.29
CA SER A 100 5.31 -1.70 0.18
C SER A 100 4.80 -0.25 0.23
N ILE A 101 3.78 0.07 -0.56
CA ILE A 101 2.98 1.30 -0.46
C ILE A 101 1.52 0.90 -0.31
N GLY A 102 0.83 1.49 0.67
CA GLY A 102 -0.57 1.16 0.90
C GLY A 102 -1.09 1.56 2.28
N MET A 103 -2.37 1.25 2.49
CA MET A 103 -3.10 1.40 3.75
C MET A 103 -2.84 0.25 4.76
N SER A 104 -3.68 0.14 5.80
CA SER A 104 -3.54 -0.85 6.89
C SER A 104 -3.56 -2.32 6.46
N ASN A 105 -4.43 -2.75 5.53
CA ASN A 105 -4.41 -4.12 5.02
C ASN A 105 -3.10 -4.42 4.28
N ALA A 106 -2.61 -3.47 3.47
CA ALA A 106 -1.31 -3.61 2.82
C ALA A 106 -0.20 -3.80 3.86
N SER A 107 -0.18 -2.97 4.90
CA SER A 107 0.79 -3.10 5.99
C SER A 107 0.73 -4.45 6.70
N GLN A 108 -0.48 -4.93 7.02
CA GLN A 108 -0.67 -6.21 7.73
C GLN A 108 -0.30 -7.42 6.86
N GLU A 109 -0.73 -7.44 5.60
CA GLU A 109 -0.40 -8.49 4.64
C GLU A 109 1.10 -8.51 4.35
N PHE A 110 1.73 -7.34 4.21
CA PHE A 110 3.16 -7.25 3.95
C PHE A 110 4.00 -7.67 5.16
N LEU A 111 3.56 -7.40 6.39
CA LEU A 111 4.20 -7.94 7.59
C LEU A 111 4.11 -9.46 7.65
N ALA A 112 2.96 -10.04 7.27
CA ALA A 112 2.84 -11.49 7.17
C ALA A 112 3.79 -12.06 6.12
N PHE A 113 3.88 -11.44 4.94
CA PHE A 113 4.84 -11.79 3.90
C PHE A 113 6.30 -11.71 4.38
N MET A 114 6.68 -10.64 5.08
CA MET A 114 8.02 -10.47 5.65
C MET A 114 8.39 -11.53 6.70
N SER A 115 7.39 -12.17 7.32
CA SER A 115 7.61 -13.24 8.30
C SER A 115 7.84 -14.61 7.69
N LEU A 116 7.61 -14.77 6.38
CA LEU A 116 7.86 -16.00 5.65
C LEU A 116 9.36 -16.13 5.40
N ASP A 117 9.91 -17.30 5.71
CA ASP A 117 11.26 -17.67 5.31
C ASP A 117 11.22 -18.16 3.86
N ASP A 118 11.98 -17.51 2.98
CA ASP A 118 12.12 -17.91 1.58
C ASP A 118 13.60 -18.21 1.29
N PRO A 119 13.98 -19.50 1.14
CA PRO A 119 15.35 -19.89 0.87
C PRO A 119 15.85 -19.40 -0.50
N LEU A 120 14.96 -18.93 -1.38
CA LEU A 120 15.30 -18.36 -2.69
C LEU A 120 15.60 -16.86 -2.63
N ARG A 121 15.31 -16.18 -1.52
CA ARG A 121 15.59 -14.75 -1.37
C ARG A 121 17.10 -14.52 -1.30
N ALA A 122 17.63 -13.78 -2.27
CA ALA A 122 19.02 -13.36 -2.24
C ALA A 122 19.31 -12.47 -1.01
N GLY A 123 20.48 -12.63 -0.39
CA GLY A 123 20.87 -11.87 0.80
C GLY A 123 21.01 -10.35 0.59
N SER A 124 21.14 -9.91 -0.67
CA SER A 124 21.14 -8.49 -1.05
C SER A 124 19.74 -7.87 -1.13
N VAL A 125 18.67 -8.67 -1.06
CA VAL A 125 17.28 -8.17 -1.07
C VAL A 125 16.87 -7.80 0.34
N GLU A 126 16.43 -6.56 0.53
CA GLU A 126 15.85 -6.07 1.77
C GLU A 126 14.39 -5.68 1.54
N ILE A 127 13.50 -6.13 2.44
CA ILE A 127 12.05 -5.95 2.33
C ILE A 127 11.63 -4.97 3.42
N ILE A 128 11.01 -3.86 3.03
CA ILE A 128 10.63 -2.79 3.95
C ILE A 128 9.13 -2.53 3.86
N ASN A 129 8.45 -2.56 5.00
CA ASN A 129 7.05 -2.17 5.09
C ASN A 129 6.91 -0.64 5.12
N GLY A 130 6.60 -0.05 3.97
CA GLY A 130 6.26 1.35 3.82
C GLY A 130 4.78 1.68 4.01
N ALA A 131 3.90 0.68 4.08
CA ALA A 131 2.45 0.88 4.17
C ALA A 131 2.02 1.37 5.56
N GLN A 132 1.00 2.23 5.61
CA GLN A 132 0.63 3.00 6.79
C GLN A 132 -0.88 2.92 7.06
N GLY A 133 -1.25 2.58 8.29
CA GLY A 133 -2.66 2.52 8.67
C GLY A 133 -3.34 3.88 8.53
N GLY A 134 -4.55 3.89 7.94
CA GLY A 134 -5.34 5.11 7.74
C GLY A 134 -4.92 5.97 6.54
N LYS A 135 -3.88 5.59 5.78
CA LYS A 135 -3.46 6.29 4.58
C LYS A 135 -4.00 5.56 3.35
N SER A 136 -5.23 5.87 2.99
CA SER A 136 -5.88 5.38 1.77
C SER A 136 -5.43 6.16 0.53
N SER A 137 -5.88 5.76 -0.65
CA SER A 137 -5.43 6.33 -1.92
C SER A 137 -5.60 7.85 -2.00
N GLU A 138 -6.63 8.40 -1.35
CA GLU A 138 -6.89 9.85 -1.28
C GLU A 138 -5.75 10.64 -0.62
N PHE A 139 -5.01 10.03 0.30
CA PHE A 139 -3.85 10.65 0.94
C PHE A 139 -2.57 10.37 0.16
N VAL A 140 -2.36 9.10 -0.22
CA VAL A 140 -1.10 8.68 -0.85
C VAL A 140 -0.93 9.27 -2.24
N SER A 141 -2.02 9.62 -2.94
CA SER A 141 -1.98 10.34 -4.22
C SER A 141 -1.63 11.83 -4.10
N ASP A 142 -1.47 12.39 -2.89
CA ASP A 142 -0.90 13.74 -2.69
C ASP A 142 0.61 13.61 -2.38
N PRO A 143 1.52 14.14 -3.22
CA PRO A 143 2.95 14.09 -2.97
C PRO A 143 3.39 14.86 -1.71
N ASN A 144 2.53 15.73 -1.18
CA ASN A 144 2.80 16.52 0.02
C ASN A 144 2.21 15.91 1.30
N ASP A 145 1.48 14.79 1.21
CA ASP A 145 0.96 14.13 2.40
C ASP A 145 2.11 13.58 3.26
N GLU A 146 1.92 13.62 4.59
CA GLU A 146 2.87 13.12 5.57
C GLU A 146 3.25 11.64 5.35
N PHE A 147 2.43 10.85 4.64
CA PHE A 147 2.74 9.49 4.23
C PHE A 147 4.15 9.39 3.63
N TRP A 148 4.49 10.27 2.69
CA TRP A 148 5.79 10.25 2.00
C TRP A 148 6.94 10.62 2.93
N THR A 149 6.71 11.56 3.85
CA THR A 149 7.71 11.91 4.89
C THR A 149 7.96 10.74 5.84
N VAL A 150 6.91 10.03 6.27
CA VAL A 150 7.04 8.85 7.13
C VAL A 150 7.72 7.69 6.38
N LEU A 151 7.46 7.54 5.08
CA LEU A 151 8.10 6.54 4.24
C LEU A 151 9.62 6.76 4.19
N ASP A 152 10.06 8.01 3.98
CA ASP A 152 11.48 8.38 4.00
C ASP A 152 12.14 8.11 5.36
N GLN A 153 11.44 8.41 6.46
CA GLN A 153 11.92 8.11 7.81
C GLN A 153 12.10 6.61 8.04
N ARG A 154 11.20 5.77 7.49
CA ARG A 154 11.32 4.31 7.58
C ARG A 154 12.51 3.80 6.78
N LEU A 155 12.75 4.34 5.58
CA LEU A 155 13.95 4.02 4.81
C LEU A 155 15.22 4.39 5.61
N ALA A 156 15.29 5.62 6.12
CA ALA A 156 16.43 6.09 6.92
C ALA A 156 16.66 5.25 8.19
N THR A 157 15.59 4.82 8.88
CA THR A 157 15.67 3.96 10.07
C THR A 157 16.28 2.58 9.77
N ASN A 158 16.05 2.06 8.56
CA ASN A 158 16.70 0.84 8.08
C ASN A 158 18.09 1.10 7.46
N GLY A 159 18.57 2.35 7.52
CA GLY A 159 19.85 2.75 6.96
C GLY A 159 19.90 2.64 5.44
N VAL A 160 18.76 2.69 4.76
CA VAL A 160 18.63 2.64 3.30
C VAL A 160 18.18 4.01 2.77
N THR A 161 18.42 4.24 1.48
CA THR A 161 18.02 5.49 0.82
C THR A 161 17.00 5.22 -0.29
N ALA A 162 16.28 6.28 -0.70
CA ALA A 162 15.38 6.23 -1.85
C ALA A 162 16.09 5.77 -3.13
N GLN A 163 17.40 5.99 -3.25
CA GLN A 163 18.20 5.54 -4.39
C GLN A 163 18.35 4.02 -4.47
N GLN A 164 18.10 3.28 -3.38
CA GLN A 164 18.20 1.81 -3.34
C GLN A 164 16.86 1.12 -3.65
N VAL A 165 15.75 1.87 -3.69
CA VAL A 165 14.41 1.34 -4.02
C VAL A 165 14.31 1.03 -5.49
N GLN A 166 14.06 -0.25 -5.79
CA GLN A 166 13.97 -0.78 -7.16
C GLN A 166 12.65 -1.50 -7.42
N VAL A 167 11.98 -1.99 -6.38
CA VAL A 167 10.72 -2.74 -6.52
C VAL A 167 9.70 -2.25 -5.52
N LEU A 168 8.45 -2.11 -5.99
CA LEU A 168 7.30 -1.79 -5.16
C LEU A 168 6.28 -2.90 -5.16
N TRP A 169 5.58 -3.05 -4.03
CA TRP A 169 4.26 -3.66 -3.98
C TRP A 169 3.26 -2.61 -3.51
N ILE A 170 2.24 -2.35 -4.33
CA ILE A 170 1.25 -1.30 -4.11
C ILE A 170 -0.11 -1.94 -3.93
N LYS A 171 -0.77 -1.61 -2.83
CA LYS A 171 -2.15 -2.00 -2.57
C LYS A 171 -2.89 -0.86 -1.90
N GLU A 172 -3.82 -0.28 -2.63
CA GLU A 172 -4.58 0.87 -2.18
C GLU A 172 -6.06 0.77 -2.45
N VAL A 173 -6.81 1.58 -1.71
CA VAL A 173 -8.28 1.64 -1.74
C VAL A 173 -8.72 3.07 -1.48
N ARG A 174 -9.94 3.40 -1.91
CA ARG A 174 -10.64 4.58 -1.43
C ARG A 174 -11.28 4.27 -0.09
N ALA A 175 -11.01 5.05 0.95
CA ALA A 175 -11.54 4.79 2.28
C ALA A 175 -13.06 4.94 2.33
N LYS A 176 -13.60 5.96 1.65
CA LYS A 176 -15.04 6.22 1.55
C LYS A 176 -15.39 6.65 0.13
N VAL A 177 -16.38 5.97 -0.44
CA VAL A 177 -16.97 6.30 -1.75
C VAL A 177 -18.25 7.08 -1.51
N GLN A 178 -18.50 8.14 -2.29
CA GLN A 178 -19.73 8.92 -2.13
C GLN A 178 -20.93 8.14 -2.68
N PRO A 179 -22.15 8.30 -2.12
CA PRO A 179 -23.32 7.52 -2.55
C PRO A 179 -23.68 7.65 -4.04
N ASP A 180 -23.29 8.75 -4.69
CA ASP A 180 -23.52 9.03 -6.11
C ASP A 180 -22.37 8.57 -7.03
N GLU A 181 -21.21 8.21 -6.47
CA GLU A 181 -20.08 7.63 -7.19
C GLU A 181 -20.31 6.13 -7.42
N VAL A 182 -21.32 5.80 -8.22
CA VAL A 182 -21.60 4.41 -8.59
C VAL A 182 -20.62 3.87 -9.63
N PHE A 183 -20.41 2.55 -9.63
CA PHE A 183 -19.58 1.90 -10.65
C PHE A 183 -19.97 2.30 -12.08
N PRO A 184 -19.01 2.62 -12.97
CA PRO A 184 -17.56 2.49 -12.77
C PRO A 184 -16.86 3.72 -12.18
N GLN A 185 -17.60 4.77 -11.77
CA GLN A 185 -17.02 6.06 -11.41
C GLN A 185 -16.06 5.97 -10.22
N ASP A 186 -16.41 5.21 -9.18
CA ASP A 186 -15.57 4.99 -8.01
C ASP A 186 -14.25 4.30 -8.37
N ALA A 187 -14.32 3.25 -9.19
CA ALA A 187 -13.17 2.48 -9.64
C ALA A 187 -12.27 3.30 -10.59
N LEU A 188 -12.84 4.17 -11.43
CA LEU A 188 -12.09 5.11 -12.26
C LEU A 188 -11.35 6.17 -11.41
N ILE A 189 -11.97 6.65 -10.33
CA ILE A 189 -11.28 7.56 -9.40
C ILE A 189 -10.10 6.83 -8.73
N LEU A 190 -10.30 5.59 -8.27
CA LEU A 190 -9.21 4.80 -7.70
C LEU A 190 -8.11 4.51 -8.73
N GLN A 191 -8.45 4.21 -9.99
CA GLN A 191 -7.47 4.02 -11.07
C GLN A 191 -6.59 5.27 -11.24
N ASN A 192 -7.20 6.45 -11.27
CA ASN A 192 -6.47 7.71 -11.40
C ASN A 192 -5.54 7.94 -10.20
N GLN A 193 -6.02 7.70 -8.98
CA GLN A 193 -5.18 7.83 -7.78
C GLN A 193 -4.03 6.82 -7.76
N LEU A 194 -4.26 5.58 -8.20
CA LEU A 194 -3.19 4.59 -8.33
C LEU A 194 -2.13 5.02 -9.36
N ARG A 195 -2.55 5.60 -10.49
CA ARG A 195 -1.62 6.20 -11.47
C ARG A 195 -0.80 7.32 -10.83
N ASP A 196 -1.44 8.25 -10.11
CA ASP A 196 -0.75 9.35 -9.43
C ASP A 196 0.27 8.80 -8.42
N ILE A 197 -0.09 7.77 -7.65
CA ILE A 197 0.81 7.12 -6.69
C ILE A 197 2.02 6.49 -7.38
N VAL A 198 1.83 5.81 -8.52
CA VAL A 198 2.94 5.22 -9.30
C VAL A 198 3.86 6.32 -9.83
N GLN A 199 3.31 7.42 -10.33
CA GLN A 199 4.09 8.55 -10.85
C GLN A 199 4.85 9.28 -9.73
N ILE A 200 4.23 9.49 -8.57
CA ILE A 200 4.90 10.05 -7.38
C ILE A 200 6.03 9.11 -6.92
N ALA A 201 5.78 7.80 -6.88
CA ALA A 201 6.79 6.84 -6.50
C ALA A 201 7.97 6.82 -7.49
N GLN A 202 7.73 6.95 -8.80
CA GLN A 202 8.78 7.06 -9.80
C GLN A 202 9.62 8.34 -9.61
N ALA A 203 9.00 9.46 -9.23
CA ALA A 203 9.70 10.70 -8.93
C ALA A 203 10.54 10.59 -7.64
N ASN A 204 10.01 9.92 -6.62
CA ASN A 204 10.65 9.77 -5.32
C ASN A 204 11.78 8.71 -5.31
N PHE A 205 11.69 7.70 -6.17
CA PHE A 205 12.64 6.57 -6.24
C PHE A 205 13.34 6.52 -7.61
N PRO A 206 14.49 7.20 -7.77
CA PRO A 206 15.14 7.36 -9.08
C PRO A 206 15.57 6.06 -9.77
N ASN A 207 15.72 4.97 -9.01
CA ASN A 207 16.10 3.65 -9.52
C ASN A 207 14.94 2.66 -9.55
N LEU A 208 13.69 3.09 -9.35
CA LEU A 208 12.52 2.23 -9.43
C LEU A 208 12.41 1.55 -10.80
N LYS A 209 12.20 0.23 -10.78
CA LYS A 209 12.13 -0.61 -11.98
C LYS A 209 10.78 -1.29 -12.14
N ILE A 210 10.23 -1.86 -11.06
CA ILE A 210 9.01 -2.68 -11.10
C ILE A 210 8.05 -2.27 -9.99
N ALA A 211 6.77 -2.13 -10.32
CA ALA A 211 5.69 -2.02 -9.33
C ALA A 211 4.68 -3.16 -9.54
N TYR A 212 4.44 -3.94 -8.49
CA TYR A 212 3.38 -4.94 -8.45
C TYR A 212 2.14 -4.32 -7.81
N LEU A 213 0.97 -4.51 -8.42
CA LEU A 213 -0.30 -3.99 -7.91
C LEU A 213 -1.17 -5.13 -7.38
N SER A 214 -1.90 -4.87 -6.31
CA SER A 214 -2.91 -5.77 -5.78
C SER A 214 -4.17 -5.00 -5.43
N SER A 215 -5.33 -5.59 -5.73
CA SER A 215 -6.63 -5.02 -5.35
C SER A 215 -6.93 -5.26 -3.88
N ARG A 216 -8.01 -4.65 -3.38
CA ARG A 216 -8.51 -4.90 -2.04
C ARG A 216 -8.86 -6.38 -1.88
N ILE A 217 -8.60 -6.91 -0.68
CA ILE A 217 -9.14 -8.21 -0.27
C ILE A 217 -10.66 -8.12 -0.09
N TYR A 218 -11.29 -9.29 -0.07
CA TYR A 218 -12.72 -9.44 0.20
C TYR A 218 -13.15 -8.71 1.49
N ALA A 219 -14.17 -7.84 1.38
CA ALA A 219 -14.63 -7.01 2.51
C ALA A 219 -15.73 -7.64 3.36
N GLY A 220 -16.29 -8.80 2.99
CA GLY A 220 -17.47 -9.32 3.68
C GLY A 220 -17.25 -9.69 5.16
N TYR A 221 -15.99 -9.74 5.62
CA TYR A 221 -15.63 -9.92 7.03
C TYR A 221 -15.29 -8.61 7.77
N ALA A 222 -15.32 -7.48 7.07
CA ALA A 222 -15.02 -6.18 7.65
C ALA A 222 -16.09 -5.78 8.67
N SER A 223 -15.66 -5.21 9.80
CA SER A 223 -16.53 -4.66 10.84
C SER A 223 -16.70 -3.15 10.74
N THR A 224 -16.16 -2.52 9.69
CA THR A 224 -16.18 -1.07 9.44
C THR A 224 -16.86 -0.76 8.11
N ASP A 225 -17.21 0.50 7.90
CA ASP A 225 -17.76 1.05 6.65
C ASP A 225 -16.65 1.49 5.66
N LEU A 226 -15.40 1.10 5.89
CA LEU A 226 -14.27 1.57 5.07
C LEU A 226 -14.05 0.63 3.88
N SER A 227 -14.37 1.13 2.68
CA SER A 227 -14.29 0.40 1.42
C SER A 227 -15.00 -0.97 1.48
N PRO A 228 -16.32 -1.01 1.73
CA PRO A 228 -17.06 -2.27 1.86
C PRO A 228 -17.19 -3.01 0.51
N GLU A 229 -17.96 -4.09 0.47
CA GLU A 229 -18.46 -4.60 -0.81
C GLU A 229 -19.67 -3.74 -1.25
N PRO A 230 -19.77 -3.34 -2.53
CA PRO A 230 -19.03 -3.84 -3.69
C PRO A 230 -17.73 -3.10 -4.04
N GLU A 231 -17.37 -2.03 -3.34
CA GLU A 231 -16.21 -1.18 -3.67
C GLU A 231 -14.89 -1.97 -3.60
N ALA A 232 -14.79 -2.91 -2.65
CA ALA A 232 -13.65 -3.79 -2.52
C ALA A 232 -13.47 -4.70 -3.73
N TYR A 233 -14.52 -5.39 -4.17
CA TYR A 233 -14.52 -6.14 -5.42
C TYR A 233 -14.22 -5.24 -6.63
N GLN A 234 -14.82 -4.06 -6.69
CA GLN A 234 -14.68 -3.13 -7.81
C GLN A 234 -13.28 -2.50 -7.91
N SER A 235 -12.51 -2.45 -6.81
CA SER A 235 -11.09 -2.08 -6.83
C SER A 235 -10.24 -2.97 -7.74
N GLY A 236 -10.68 -4.20 -8.01
CA GLY A 236 -10.05 -5.08 -9.00
C GLY A 236 -10.06 -4.50 -10.41
N PHE A 237 -11.13 -3.80 -10.80
CA PHE A 237 -11.21 -3.11 -12.09
C PHE A 237 -10.25 -1.93 -12.16
N ALA A 238 -10.09 -1.17 -11.07
CA ALA A 238 -9.14 -0.07 -11.01
C ALA A 238 -7.70 -0.53 -11.28
N VAL A 239 -7.28 -1.64 -10.65
CA VAL A 239 -5.96 -2.25 -10.87
C VAL A 239 -5.83 -2.78 -12.30
N LYS A 240 -6.83 -3.52 -12.78
CA LYS A 240 -6.85 -4.04 -14.16
C LYS A 240 -6.68 -2.89 -15.16
N TRP A 241 -7.52 -1.86 -15.08
CA TRP A 241 -7.49 -0.75 -16.04
C TRP A 241 -6.20 0.07 -15.97
N LEU A 242 -5.55 0.19 -14.81
CA LEU A 242 -4.22 0.80 -14.72
C LEU A 242 -3.17 -0.03 -15.47
N ILE A 243 -3.19 -1.36 -15.31
CA ILE A 243 -2.29 -2.26 -16.04
C ILE A 243 -2.55 -2.16 -17.56
N GLU A 244 -3.81 -2.09 -17.98
CA GLU A 244 -4.17 -1.91 -19.39
C GLU A 244 -3.65 -0.58 -19.94
N ALA A 245 -3.84 0.52 -19.20
CA ALA A 245 -3.31 1.83 -19.57
C ALA A 245 -1.78 1.79 -19.76
N GLN A 246 -1.05 1.16 -18.83
CA GLN A 246 0.40 0.96 -18.95
C GLN A 246 0.79 0.12 -20.17
N ILE A 247 0.03 -0.93 -20.50
CA ILE A 247 0.25 -1.77 -21.68
C ILE A 247 0.03 -0.98 -22.97
N ASP A 248 -0.97 -0.09 -22.98
CA ASP A 248 -1.31 0.77 -24.11
C ASP A 248 -0.40 2.00 -24.24
N GLY A 249 0.52 2.20 -23.28
CA GLY A 249 1.54 3.24 -23.31
C GLY A 249 1.17 4.56 -22.63
N ASP A 250 0.16 4.57 -21.74
CA ASP A 250 -0.10 5.69 -20.84
C ASP A 250 1.09 5.85 -19.86
N PRO A 251 1.73 7.04 -19.78
CA PRO A 251 2.92 7.28 -18.97
C PRO A 251 2.70 7.24 -17.44
#